data_AF-A0ABD0MSG6-F1
#
_entry.id   AF-A0ABD0MSG6-F1
#
_cell.length_a   1.000
_cell.length_b   1.000
_cell.length_c   1.000
_cell.angle_alpha   90.00
_cell.angle_beta   90.00
_cell.angle_gamma   90.00
#
_symmetry.space_group_name_H-M   'P 1'
#
loop_
_entity.id
_entity.type
_entity.pdbx_description
1 polymer ?
#
loop_
_entity_poly.entity_id
_entity_poly.type
_entity_poly.pdbx_seq_one_letter_code
_entity_poly.pdbx_strand_id
1 'polypeptide(L)'
;VMTADQIRPNQETGVIKKEDETVTLSCSYDTSSRDVVLYWYRQHPNGESQYLLYKAARSSGGEGSPSDPRFQATTSQNSTELSIK
;
A
#
# COMPACT_ATOMS: atom_id res chain seq x y z
N VAL A 1 -20.14 15.31 9.46
CA VAL A 1 -18.79 15.85 9.20
C VAL A 1 -18.19 14.99 8.11
N MET A 2 -17.97 15.51 6.90
CA MET A 2 -17.24 14.76 5.87
C MET A 2 -15.76 14.99 6.14
N THR A 3 -15.10 14.02 6.77
CA THR A 3 -13.65 14.01 6.91
C THR A 3 -13.05 13.74 5.54
N ALA A 4 -12.00 14.48 5.16
CA ALA A 4 -11.24 14.19 3.96
C ALA A 4 -10.57 12.82 4.12
N ASP A 5 -10.46 12.06 3.03
CA ASP A 5 -9.75 10.79 3.04
C ASP A 5 -8.27 11.03 3.38
N GLN A 6 -7.74 10.23 4.30
CA GLN A 6 -6.34 10.31 4.72
C GLN A 6 -5.70 8.93 4.72
N ILE A 7 -4.43 8.87 4.32
CA ILE A 7 -3.58 7.68 4.48
C ILE A 7 -2.24 8.11 5.08
N ARG A 8 -1.76 7.35 6.06
CA ARG A 8 -0.52 7.63 6.78
C ARG A 8 0.30 6.36 6.96
N PRO A 9 1.62 6.41 6.79
CA PRO A 9 2.47 5.28 7.11
C PRO A 9 2.42 5.01 8.62
N ASN A 10 2.41 3.74 9.01
CA ASN A 10 2.48 3.33 10.42
C ASN A 10 3.92 3.39 10.96
N GLN A 11 4.90 3.54 10.08
CA GLN A 11 6.32 3.71 10.41
C GLN A 11 6.75 5.10 9.94
N GLU A 12 7.28 5.91 10.85
CA GLU A 12 7.70 7.29 10.56
C GLU A 12 9.08 7.37 9.88
N THR A 13 9.87 6.30 9.97
CA THR A 13 11.26 6.27 9.49
C THR A 13 11.47 5.23 8.38
N GLY A 14 12.54 5.43 7.59
CA GLY A 14 12.93 4.50 6.54
C GLY A 14 13.23 3.11 7.08
N VAL A 15 12.68 2.08 6.43
CA VAL A 15 12.94 0.68 6.78
C VAL A 15 14.17 0.21 6.01
N ILE A 16 15.22 -0.18 6.74
CA ILE A 16 16.44 -0.76 6.16
C ILE A 16 16.47 -2.25 6.53
N LYS A 17 16.59 -3.11 5.52
CA LYS A 17 16.65 -4.56 5.64
C LYS A 17 17.80 -5.10 4.78
N LYS A 18 18.26 -6.31 5.10
CA LYS A 18 19.26 -6.99 4.27
C LYS A 18 18.60 -7.53 3.00
N GLU A 19 19.40 -7.76 1.97
CA GLU A 19 18.96 -8.54 0.82
C GLU A 19 18.47 -9.92 1.28
N ASP A 20 17.47 -10.48 0.59
CA ASP A 20 16.73 -11.71 0.93
C ASP A 20 15.87 -11.67 2.20
N GLU A 21 15.86 -10.56 2.95
CA GLU A 21 14.89 -10.35 4.02
C GLU A 21 13.60 -9.73 3.46
N THR A 22 12.45 -10.32 3.80
CA THR A 22 11.16 -9.72 3.48
C THR A 22 10.96 -8.42 4.26
N VAL A 23 10.58 -7.36 3.55
CA VAL A 23 10.17 -6.09 4.16
C VAL A 23 8.67 -5.89 3.97
N THR A 24 8.02 -5.40 5.02
CA THR A 24 6.59 -5.04 4.99
C THR A 24 6.45 -3.57 5.32
N LEU A 25 5.93 -2.80 4.36
CA LEU A 25 5.51 -1.41 4.56
C LEU A 25 4.02 -1.42 4.92
N SER A 26 3.63 -0.63 5.91
CA SER A 26 2.22 -0.57 6.34
C SER A 26 1.72 0.85 6.48
N CYS A 27 0.48 1.06 6.08
CA CYS A 27 -0.23 2.33 6.17
C CYS A 27 -1.61 2.12 6.79
N SER A 28 -2.06 3.08 7.58
CA SER A 28 -3.45 3.20 8.03
C SER A 28 -4.14 4.31 7.26
N TYR A 29 -5.41 4.11 6.95
CA TYR A 29 -6.24 5.09 6.24
C TYR A 29 -7.58 5.30 6.93
N ASP A 30 -8.08 6.53 6.86
CA ASP A 30 -9.41 6.92 7.30
C ASP A 30 -10.20 7.46 6.11
N THR A 31 -11.39 6.89 5.91
CA THR A 31 -12.31 7.22 4.82
C THR A 31 -13.71 6.77 5.19
N SER A 32 -14.72 7.54 4.80
CA SER A 32 -16.13 7.13 4.90
C SER A 32 -16.57 6.19 3.78
N SER A 33 -15.76 6.00 2.73
CA SER A 33 -16.14 5.17 1.57
C SER A 33 -16.22 3.68 1.93
N ARG A 34 -17.26 2.98 1.47
CA ARG A 34 -17.31 1.51 1.56
C ARG A 34 -16.55 0.83 0.42
N ASP A 35 -16.36 1.55 -0.67
CA ASP A 35 -15.64 1.09 -1.86
C ASP A 35 -14.25 1.71 -1.88
N VAL A 36 -13.25 0.89 -1.59
CA VAL A 36 -11.87 1.35 -1.39
C VAL A 36 -10.94 0.54 -2.28
N VAL A 37 -10.13 1.24 -3.07
CA VAL A 37 -9.07 0.66 -3.89
C VAL A 37 -7.77 1.38 -3.58
N LEU A 38 -6.76 0.63 -3.12
CA LEU A 38 -5.49 1.17 -2.68
C LEU A 38 -4.40 0.78 -3.67
N TYR A 39 -3.57 1.76 -4.04
CA TYR A 39 -2.53 1.63 -5.03
C TYR A 39 -1.16 1.83 -4.38
N TRP A 40 -0.23 0.94 -4.67
CA TRP A 40 1.16 1.05 -4.25
C TRP A 40 2.03 1.55 -5.40
N TYR A 41 2.83 2.57 -5.11
CA TYR A 41 3.80 3.14 -6.03
C TYR A 41 5.19 3.18 -5.38
N ARG A 42 6.23 3.17 -6.22
CA ARG A 42 7.61 3.44 -5.82
C ARG A 42 8.13 4.67 -6.55
N GLN A 43 8.87 5.52 -5.85
CA GLN A 43 9.55 6.67 -6.43
C GLN A 43 11.01 6.69 -5.99
N HIS A 44 11.93 6.75 -6.95
CA HIS A 44 13.35 7.00 -6.68
C HIS A 44 13.61 8.50 -6.54
N PRO A 45 14.71 8.94 -5.89
CA PRO A 45 15.07 10.36 -5.84
C PRO A 45 15.06 11.00 -7.25
N ASN A 46 14.29 12.08 -7.43
CA ASN A 46 14.08 12.77 -8.71
C ASN A 46 13.42 11.94 -9.83
N GLY A 47 12.87 10.77 -9.51
CA GLY A 47 12.15 9.93 -10.46
C GLY A 47 10.64 10.17 -10.46
N GLU A 48 9.96 9.61 -11.44
CA GLU A 48 8.50 9.54 -11.48
C GLU A 48 7.96 8.39 -10.62
N SER A 49 6.68 8.48 -10.26
CA SER A 49 5.98 7.41 -9.55
C SER A 49 5.78 6.20 -10.45
N GLN A 50 6.30 5.05 -10.04
CA GLN A 50 6.17 3.78 -10.74
C GLN A 50 5.11 2.92 -10.06
N TYR A 51 4.10 2.49 -10.81
CA TYR A 51 3.05 1.60 -10.32
C TYR A 51 3.62 0.22 -9.94
N LEU A 52 3.21 -0.29 -8.78
CA LEU A 52 3.58 -1.64 -8.32
C LEU A 52 2.40 -2.60 -8.41
N LEU A 53 1.31 -2.31 -7.69
CA LEU A 53 0.04 -3.04 -7.75
C LEU A 53 -1.09 -2.24 -7.09
N TYR A 54 -2.32 -2.72 -7.24
CA TYR A 54 -3.46 -2.28 -6.44
C TYR A 54 -4.13 -3.46 -5.72
N LYS A 55 -4.78 -3.17 -4.60
CA LYS A 55 -5.69 -4.11 -3.93
C LYS A 55 -6.92 -3.39 -3.41
N ALA A 56 -8.08 -3.99 -3.67
CA ALA A 56 -9.36 -3.51 -3.15
C ALA A 56 -9.54 -3.90 -1.67
N ALA A 57 -10.29 -3.09 -0.93
CA ALA A 57 -10.57 -3.29 0.49
C ALA A 57 -12.06 -3.14 0.80
N ARG A 58 -12.46 -3.48 2.03
CA ARG A 58 -13.83 -3.41 2.54
C ARG A 58 -14.81 -4.20 1.67
N SER A 59 -15.78 -3.53 1.06
CA SER A 59 -16.81 -4.15 0.23
C SER A 59 -16.38 -4.37 -1.21
N SER A 60 -15.25 -3.76 -1.62
CA SER A 60 -14.71 -3.93 -2.96
C SER A 60 -13.85 -5.20 -3.04
N GLY A 61 -14.02 -5.95 -4.12
CA GLY A 61 -13.16 -7.08 -4.48
C GLY A 61 -12.21 -6.74 -5.61
N GLY A 62 -11.08 -7.44 -5.69
CA GLY A 62 -10.14 -7.34 -6.80
C GLY A 62 -8.72 -6.97 -6.39
N GLU A 63 -7.79 -7.36 -7.24
CA GLU A 63 -6.36 -7.12 -7.10
C GLU A 63 -5.76 -7.01 -8.49
N GLY A 64 -4.88 -6.03 -8.67
CA GLY A 64 -4.13 -5.86 -9.91
C GLY A 64 -2.97 -6.84 -9.99
N SER A 65 -2.61 -7.26 -11.20
CA SER A 65 -1.35 -7.98 -11.39
C SER A 65 -0.17 -7.12 -10.93
N PRO A 66 0.72 -7.65 -10.09
CA PRO A 66 1.89 -6.90 -9.64
C PRO A 66 2.90 -6.73 -10.77
N SER A 67 3.63 -5.62 -10.75
CA SER A 67 4.71 -5.33 -11.70
C SER A 67 5.91 -6.26 -11.54
N ASP A 68 6.07 -6.88 -10.36
CA ASP A 68 7.11 -7.85 -10.01
C ASP A 68 6.50 -8.90 -9.06
N PRO A 69 6.73 -10.21 -9.25
CA PRO A 69 6.18 -11.27 -8.39
C PRO A 69 6.52 -11.16 -6.91
N ARG A 70 7.56 -10.39 -6.56
CA ARG A 70 7.97 -10.14 -5.17
C ARG A 70 7.02 -9.22 -4.41
N PHE A 71 6.21 -8.42 -5.13
CA PHE A 71 5.27 -7.50 -4.51
C PHE A 71 3.93 -8.17 -4.22
N GLN A 72 3.50 -8.10 -2.96
CA GLN A 72 2.21 -8.63 -2.51
C GLN A 72 1.56 -7.62 -1.57
N ALA A 73 0.31 -7.26 -1.83
CA ALA A 73 -0.44 -6.38 -0.95
C ALA A 73 -1.47 -7.16 -0.13
N THR A 74 -1.71 -6.66 1.07
CA THR A 74 -2.84 -7.06 1.92
C THR A 74 -3.59 -5.80 2.35
N THR A 75 -4.88 -5.97 2.65
CA THR A 75 -5.77 -4.87 3.02
C THR A 75 -6.71 -5.33 4.13
N SER A 76 -7.02 -4.41 5.03
CA SER A 76 -8.04 -4.57 6.08
C SER A 76 -9.09 -3.46 5.96
N GLN A 77 -9.94 -3.32 6.97
CA GLN A 77 -10.96 -2.26 7.03
C GLN A 77 -10.37 -0.85 6.99
N ASN A 78 -9.17 -0.65 7.54
CA ASN A 78 -8.53 0.65 7.69
C ASN A 78 -7.00 0.62 7.51
N SER A 79 -6.44 -0.48 6.99
CA SER A 79 -5.01 -0.58 6.71
C SER A 79 -4.71 -1.24 5.37
N THR A 80 -3.51 -0.98 4.86
CA THR A 80 -2.90 -1.72 3.76
C THR A 80 -1.44 -1.97 4.06
N GLU A 81 -0.95 -3.12 3.62
CA GLU A 81 0.44 -3.48 3.73
C GLU A 81 0.97 -3.91 2.36
N LEU A 82 2.21 -3.57 2.07
CA LEU A 82 2.98 -4.06 0.94
C LEU A 82 4.14 -4.89 1.47
N SER A 83 4.13 -6.17 1.16
CA SER A 83 5.26 -7.07 1.38
C SER A 83 6.10 -7.17 0.12
N ILE A 84 7.41 -7.02 0.28
CA ILE A 84 8.42 -7.19 -0.75
C ILE A 84 9.27 -8.39 -0.32
N LYS A 85 9.14 -9.49 -1.06
CA LYS A 85 9.80 -10.76 -0.75
C LYS A 85 11.15 -10.90 -1.44
#